data_AF-A0A818T0Z7-F1
#
_entry.id   AF-A0A818T0Z7-F1
#
_cell.length_a   1.000
_cell.length_b   1.000
_cell.length_c   1.000
_cell.angle_alpha   90.00
_cell.angle_beta   90.00
_cell.angle_gamma   90.00
#
_symmetry.space_group_name_H-M   'P 1'
#
loop_
_entity.id
_entity.type
_entity.pdbx_description
1 polymer ?
#
loop_
_entity_poly.entity_id
_entity_poly.type
_entity_poly.pdbx_seq_one_letter_code
_entity_poly.pdbx_strand_id
1 'polypeptide(L)'
;MQWIQEVNPSELGVIHLRSGKRGIVPNSLVQLDKETPLRLAENNRGKIQQYLMHYNVQGAYLIRYSTSEPKGFVLSILQPNKDYNTLHWHCVIHIKPSDNRFYFSKEKSLEELDFSSFHELIANETVRSVIPLTGILPLPIDFEQEIGKRRFNELEIGEEIGNGKFGIVSRGV
;
A
#
# COMPACT_ATOMS: atom_id res chain seq x y z
N MET A 1 5.53 3.67 -9.53
CA MET A 1 6.02 2.66 -10.48
C MET A 1 7.54 2.66 -10.41
N GLN A 2 8.16 1.60 -9.91
CA GLN A 2 9.61 1.39 -9.95
C GLN A 2 9.74 -0.14 -10.08
N TRP A 3 10.08 -0.75 -11.20
CA TRP A 3 11.07 -0.36 -12.20
C TRP A 3 10.63 -0.85 -13.58
N ILE A 4 10.16 0.07 -14.42
CA ILE A 4 10.28 -0.07 -15.87
C ILE A 4 11.39 0.92 -16.20
N GLN A 5 12.56 0.40 -16.55
CA GLN A 5 13.62 1.24 -17.09
C GLN A 5 13.53 1.12 -18.61
N GLU A 6 13.23 2.23 -19.27
CA GLU A 6 13.40 2.32 -20.72
C GLU A 6 14.89 2.10 -21.01
N VAL A 7 15.22 0.94 -21.58
CA VAL A 7 16.58 0.63 -22.03
C VAL A 7 16.78 1.25 -23.41
N ASN A 8 15.70 1.26 -24.21
CA ASN A 8 15.55 1.89 -25.51
C ASN A 8 14.03 2.08 -25.75
N PRO A 9 13.54 3.07 -26.51
CA PRO A 9 12.11 3.24 -26.83
C PRO A 9 11.30 1.97 -27.18
N SER A 10 11.93 0.91 -27.70
CA SER A 10 11.28 -0.36 -28.02
C SER A 10 11.40 -1.47 -26.96
N GLU A 11 12.24 -1.31 -25.93
CA GLU A 11 12.60 -2.37 -24.98
C GLU A 11 12.56 -1.91 -23.52
N LEU A 12 12.01 -2.76 -22.67
CA LEU A 12 11.86 -2.53 -21.24
C LEU A 12 12.62 -3.57 -20.43
N GLY A 13 13.39 -3.10 -19.44
CA GLY A 13 13.88 -3.95 -18.37
C GLY A 13 12.74 -4.28 -17.40
N VAL A 14 12.47 -5.57 -17.18
CA VAL A 14 11.38 -6.05 -16.32
C VAL A 14 11.87 -7.02 -15.25
N ILE A 15 11.16 -7.05 -14.13
CA ILE A 15 11.35 -8.03 -13.05
C ILE A 15 10.05 -8.82 -12.89
N HIS A 16 10.12 -10.13 -13.10
CA HIS A 16 8.96 -11.00 -12.92
C HIS A 16 8.68 -11.20 -11.43
N LEU A 17 7.54 -10.71 -10.94
CA LEU A 17 7.24 -10.60 -9.50
C LEU A 17 7.25 -11.95 -8.76
N ARG A 18 6.86 -13.05 -9.42
CA ARG A 18 6.84 -14.38 -8.77
C ARG A 18 8.22 -15.02 -8.65
N SER A 19 8.98 -14.95 -9.74
CA SER A 19 10.26 -15.67 -9.84
C SER A 19 11.45 -14.80 -9.46
N GLY A 20 11.27 -13.49 -9.35
CA GLY A 20 12.35 -12.51 -9.16
C GLY A 20 13.31 -12.43 -10.36
N LYS A 21 13.05 -13.17 -11.44
CA LYS A 21 13.91 -13.17 -12.63
C LYS A 21 13.83 -11.80 -13.30
N ARG A 22 14.99 -11.32 -13.73
CA ARG A 22 15.14 -10.07 -14.48
C ARG A 22 15.32 -10.41 -15.96
N GLY A 23 14.80 -9.56 -16.83
CA GLY A 23 14.93 -9.74 -18.27
C GLY A 23 14.61 -8.46 -19.02
N ILE A 24 14.85 -8.49 -20.32
CA ILE A 24 14.48 -7.43 -21.25
C ILE A 24 13.33 -7.98 -22.11
N VAL A 25 12.28 -7.19 -22.27
CA VAL A 25 11.13 -7.54 -23.11
C VAL A 25 10.77 -6.37 -24.04
N PRO A 26 10.24 -6.63 -25.24
CA PRO A 26 9.70 -5.59 -26.10
C PRO A 26 8.57 -4.82 -25.40
N ASN A 27 8.58 -3.49 -25.51
CA ASN A 27 7.57 -2.61 -24.93
C ASN A 27 6.15 -2.98 -25.40
N SER A 28 6.02 -3.43 -26.66
CA SER A 28 4.75 -3.88 -27.25
C SER A 28 4.12 -5.10 -26.58
N LEU A 29 4.88 -5.85 -25.78
CA LEU A 29 4.41 -7.04 -25.05
C LEU A 29 4.04 -6.71 -23.59
N VAL A 30 4.16 -5.46 -23.17
CA VAL A 30 3.89 -5.02 -21.80
C VAL A 30 2.70 -4.06 -21.83
N GLN A 31 1.69 -4.36 -20.99
CA GLN A 31 0.59 -3.44 -20.74
C GLN A 31 0.66 -2.95 -19.29
N LEU A 32 0.49 -1.64 -19.13
CA LEU A 32 0.33 -1.04 -17.81
C LEU A 32 -1.04 -1.44 -17.25
N ASP A 33 -1.00 -2.29 -16.23
CA ASP A 33 -2.19 -2.64 -15.47
C ASP A 33 -2.52 -1.53 -14.46
N LYS A 34 -3.54 -0.72 -14.79
CA LYS A 34 -4.04 0.36 -13.92
C LYS A 34 -4.97 -0.17 -12.81
N GLU A 35 -5.47 -1.40 -12.95
CA GLU A 35 -6.44 -2.02 -12.07
C GLU A 35 -5.78 -2.91 -11.02
N THR A 36 -4.50 -3.24 -11.20
CA THR A 36 -3.74 -3.94 -10.17
C THR A 36 -3.24 -2.95 -9.11
N PRO A 37 -3.54 -3.17 -7.82
CA PRO A 37 -3.30 -2.25 -6.71
C PRO A 37 -1.81 -2.17 -6.29
N LEU A 38 -0.87 -2.49 -7.19
CA LEU A 38 0.54 -2.61 -6.86
C LEU A 38 1.21 -1.25 -6.64
N ARG A 39 1.90 -1.12 -5.50
CA ARG A 39 2.68 0.03 -5.05
C ARG A 39 4.05 -0.45 -4.60
N LEU A 40 4.76 -1.06 -5.54
CA LEU A 40 6.07 -1.69 -5.29
C LEU A 40 7.22 -0.70 -5.10
N ALA A 41 7.04 0.56 -5.49
CA ALA A 41 8.03 1.63 -5.35
C ALA A 41 8.13 2.21 -3.93
N GLU A 42 7.10 2.02 -3.11
CA GLU A 42 7.06 2.53 -1.74
C GLU A 42 6.63 1.41 -0.80
N ASN A 43 7.60 0.89 -0.05
CA ASN A 43 7.39 -0.21 0.89
C ASN A 43 7.41 0.25 2.35
N ASN A 44 7.64 1.54 2.64
CA ASN A 44 7.62 2.10 3.98
C ASN A 44 6.19 2.07 4.54
N ARG A 45 6.00 1.28 5.60
CA ARG A 45 4.70 1.13 6.26
C ARG A 45 4.12 2.47 6.75
N GLY A 46 4.93 3.35 7.33
CA GLY A 46 4.47 4.62 7.88
C GLY A 46 3.94 5.58 6.82
N LYS A 47 4.66 5.71 5.70
CA LYS A 47 4.18 6.50 4.56
C LYS A 47 2.88 5.94 3.99
N ILE A 48 2.82 4.63 3.79
CA ILE A 48 1.61 3.96 3.29
C ILE A 48 0.41 4.15 4.22
N GLN A 49 0.62 4.13 5.53
CA GLN A 49 -0.41 4.46 6.51
C GLN A 49 -0.87 5.91 6.37
N GLN A 50 0.05 6.86 6.24
CA GLN A 50 -0.30 8.27 5.98
C GLN A 50 -1.11 8.41 4.68
N TYR A 51 -0.77 7.65 3.63
CA TYR A 51 -1.48 7.68 2.35
C TYR A 51 -2.92 7.21 2.50
N LEU A 52 -3.09 6.09 3.19
CA LEU A 52 -4.39 5.51 3.51
C LEU A 52 -5.22 6.47 4.37
N MET A 53 -4.63 7.04 5.42
CA MET A 53 -5.29 8.00 6.30
C MET A 53 -5.73 9.27 5.55
N HIS A 54 -4.87 9.82 4.71
CA HIS A 54 -5.17 11.05 3.96
C HIS A 54 -6.33 10.83 2.99
N TYR A 55 -6.33 9.69 2.28
CA TYR A 55 -7.44 9.35 1.39
C TYR A 55 -8.74 9.10 2.15
N ASN A 56 -8.67 8.59 3.38
CA ASN A 56 -9.77 8.47 4.33
C ASN A 56 -11.03 7.74 3.81
N VAL A 57 -10.86 6.80 2.87
CA VAL A 57 -11.95 5.94 2.39
C VAL A 57 -11.83 4.58 3.05
N GLN A 58 -12.84 4.20 3.82
CA GLN A 58 -12.88 2.89 4.47
C GLN A 58 -12.85 1.78 3.42
N GLY A 59 -11.98 0.80 3.62
CA GLY A 59 -11.70 -0.31 2.71
C GLY A 59 -10.76 0.05 1.55
N ALA A 60 -10.21 1.28 1.51
CA ALA A 60 -9.19 1.65 0.54
C ALA A 60 -7.92 0.82 0.76
N TYR A 61 -7.32 0.35 -0.33
CA TYR A 61 -6.20 -0.59 -0.23
C TYR A 61 -5.14 -0.43 -1.32
N LEU A 62 -3.98 -1.02 -1.04
CA LEU A 62 -2.89 -1.25 -1.98
C LEU A 62 -2.07 -2.48 -1.60
N ILE A 63 -1.33 -3.03 -2.56
CA ILE A 63 -0.35 -4.11 -2.35
C ILE A 63 1.06 -3.57 -2.52
N ARG A 64 1.96 -3.83 -1.59
CA ARG A 64 3.37 -3.38 -1.60
C ARG A 64 4.31 -4.53 -1.27
N TYR A 65 5.61 -4.33 -1.46
CA TYR A 65 6.60 -5.25 -0.89
C TYR A 65 6.57 -5.22 0.64
N SER A 66 6.81 -6.38 1.24
CA SER A 66 7.07 -6.47 2.66
C SER A 66 8.51 -6.04 2.96
N THR A 67 8.68 -5.23 4.01
CA THR A 67 10.01 -4.84 4.52
C THR A 67 10.53 -5.85 5.54
N SER A 68 9.65 -6.64 6.15
CA SER A 68 10.00 -7.63 7.18
C SER A 68 10.04 -9.07 6.68
N GLU A 69 9.40 -9.35 5.54
CA GLU A 69 9.30 -10.70 4.96
C GLU A 69 9.91 -10.69 3.54
N PRO A 70 11.15 -11.19 3.37
CA PRO A 70 11.82 -11.18 2.07
C PRO A 70 10.99 -11.91 1.00
N LYS A 71 10.85 -11.28 -0.19
CA LYS A 71 10.00 -11.77 -1.31
C LYS A 71 8.50 -11.85 -0.99
N GLY A 72 8.08 -11.39 0.18
CA GLY A 72 6.67 -11.24 0.54
C GLY A 72 6.09 -9.91 0.09
N PHE A 73 4.77 -9.88 0.03
CA PHE A 73 3.97 -8.70 -0.23
C PHE A 73 3.09 -8.40 0.98
N VAL A 74 2.55 -7.19 1.05
CA VAL A 74 1.61 -6.78 2.09
C VAL A 74 0.44 -6.08 1.41
N LEU A 75 -0.76 -6.59 1.68
CA LEU A 75 -2.01 -5.87 1.42
C LEU A 75 -2.24 -4.92 2.59
N SER A 76 -2.18 -3.62 2.34
CA SER A 76 -2.42 -2.58 3.34
C SER A 76 -3.78 -1.95 3.09
N ILE A 77 -4.64 -1.93 4.11
CA ILE A 77 -6.03 -1.46 4.02
C ILE A 77 -6.31 -0.42 5.12
N LEU A 78 -7.07 0.63 4.78
CA LEU A 78 -7.72 1.49 5.77
C LEU A 78 -9.01 0.84 6.24
N GLN A 79 -8.96 0.11 7.35
CA GLN A 79 -10.13 -0.53 7.92
C GLN A 79 -9.91 -0.68 9.43
N PRO A 80 -10.85 -0.21 10.26
CA PRO A 80 -10.84 -0.50 11.68
C PRO A 80 -10.76 -2.02 11.92
N ASN A 81 -9.73 -2.45 12.62
CA ASN A 81 -9.57 -3.80 13.12
C ASN A 81 -9.71 -3.78 14.63
N LYS A 82 -10.80 -4.39 15.12
CA LYS A 82 -11.12 -4.43 16.55
C LYS A 82 -10.18 -5.36 17.33
N ASP A 83 -9.69 -6.42 16.71
CA ASP A 83 -8.85 -7.43 17.36
C ASP A 83 -7.46 -6.88 17.70
N TYR A 84 -6.94 -5.99 16.85
CA TYR A 84 -5.65 -5.33 17.06
C TYR A 84 -5.75 -3.91 17.62
N ASN A 85 -6.97 -3.39 17.80
CA ASN A 85 -7.24 -1.99 18.15
C ASN A 85 -6.49 -1.00 17.23
N THR A 86 -6.49 -1.27 15.93
CA THR A 86 -5.83 -0.45 14.91
C THR A 86 -6.81 0.03 13.85
N LEU A 87 -6.56 1.20 13.26
CA LEU A 87 -7.33 1.71 12.12
C LEU A 87 -6.87 1.14 10.77
N HIS A 88 -5.77 0.38 10.77
CA HIS A 88 -5.15 -0.17 9.58
C HIS A 88 -4.97 -1.66 9.73
N TRP A 89 -5.20 -2.36 8.62
CA TRP A 89 -4.95 -3.78 8.51
C TRP A 89 -3.82 -4.01 7.51
N HIS A 90 -2.89 -4.91 7.85
CA HIS A 90 -1.75 -5.25 7.01
C HIS A 90 -1.63 -6.78 6.93
N CYS A 91 -2.10 -7.33 5.82
CA CYS A 91 -2.15 -8.77 5.61
C CYS A 91 -0.94 -9.20 4.78
N VAL A 92 -0.15 -10.14 5.29
CA VAL A 92 1.04 -10.65 4.61
C VAL A 92 0.64 -11.64 3.52
N ILE A 93 1.15 -11.43 2.31
CA ILE A 93 0.95 -12.29 1.15
C ILE A 93 2.29 -12.92 0.76
N HIS A 94 2.33 -14.24 0.67
CA HIS A 94 3.50 -14.99 0.22
C HIS A 94 3.25 -15.67 -1.12
N ILE A 95 4.35 -16.15 -1.72
CA ILE A 95 4.33 -16.97 -2.92
C ILE A 95 4.62 -18.42 -2.49
N LYS A 96 3.75 -19.36 -2.85
CA LYS A 96 3.99 -20.80 -2.67
C LYS A 96 5.18 -21.22 -3.54
N PRO A 97 6.24 -21.83 -2.99
CA PRO A 97 7.41 -22.21 -3.79
C PRO A 97 7.12 -23.30 -4.85
N SER A 98 6.10 -24.13 -4.63
CA SER A 98 5.76 -25.28 -5.49
C SER A 98 5.21 -24.88 -6.85
N ASP A 99 4.31 -23.89 -6.88
CA ASP A 99 3.53 -23.52 -8.07
C ASP A 99 3.48 -22.00 -8.31
N ASN A 100 4.23 -21.25 -7.50
CA ASN A 100 4.27 -19.80 -7.52
C ASN A 100 2.94 -19.09 -7.25
N ARG A 101 1.92 -19.73 -6.65
CA ARG A 101 0.62 -19.09 -6.33
C ARG A 101 0.73 -18.16 -5.12
N PHE A 102 -0.08 -17.10 -5.09
CA PHE A 102 -0.13 -16.16 -3.98
C PHE A 102 -1.09 -16.64 -2.90
N TYR A 103 -0.77 -16.46 -1.62
CA TYR A 103 -1.66 -16.80 -0.50
C TYR A 103 -1.42 -15.89 0.70
N PHE A 104 -2.42 -15.77 1.58
CA PHE A 104 -2.28 -15.03 2.83
C PHE A 104 -1.61 -15.91 3.89
N SER A 105 -0.42 -15.53 4.36
CA SER A 105 0.39 -16.40 5.23
C SER A 105 0.05 -16.30 6.72
N LYS A 106 -0.69 -15.26 7.14
CA LYS A 106 -1.03 -15.00 8.54
C LYS A 106 -2.52 -14.88 8.81
N GLU A 107 -3.36 -14.95 7.76
CA GLU A 107 -4.81 -14.83 7.87
C GLU A 107 -5.45 -16.23 7.93
N LYS A 108 -5.70 -16.73 9.14
CA LYS A 108 -6.23 -18.10 9.35
C LYS A 108 -7.51 -18.37 8.55
N SER A 109 -8.40 -17.38 8.47
CA SER A 109 -9.66 -17.50 7.72
C SER A 109 -9.49 -17.62 6.20
N LEU A 110 -8.27 -17.45 5.68
CA LEU A 110 -7.94 -17.49 4.26
C LEU A 110 -6.83 -18.50 3.94
N GLU A 111 -6.48 -19.40 4.88
CA GLU A 111 -5.29 -20.25 4.78
C GLU A 111 -5.34 -21.28 3.65
N GLU A 112 -6.54 -21.76 3.29
CA GLU A 112 -6.73 -22.73 2.21
C GLU A 112 -6.84 -22.08 0.82
N LEU A 113 -6.88 -20.75 0.74
CA LEU A 113 -7.02 -20.03 -0.51
C LEU A 113 -5.66 -19.66 -1.10
N ASP A 114 -5.53 -19.85 -2.41
CA ASP A 114 -4.39 -19.38 -3.17
C ASP A 114 -4.81 -18.88 -4.56
N PHE A 115 -3.95 -18.06 -5.16
CA PHE A 115 -4.32 -17.22 -6.29
C PHE A 115 -3.23 -17.17 -7.37
N SER A 116 -3.66 -17.24 -8.63
CA SER A 116 -2.81 -17.14 -9.81
C SER A 116 -2.50 -15.70 -10.23
N SER A 117 -2.98 -14.69 -9.50
CA SER A 117 -2.64 -13.27 -9.67
C SER A 117 -3.09 -12.44 -8.47
N PHE A 118 -2.59 -11.20 -8.35
CA PHE A 118 -3.14 -10.27 -7.37
C PHE A 118 -4.56 -9.83 -7.72
N HIS A 119 -4.90 -9.76 -9.02
CA HIS A 119 -6.23 -9.44 -9.48
C HIS A 119 -7.25 -10.49 -9.01
N GLU A 120 -6.94 -11.77 -9.17
CA GLU A 120 -7.77 -12.87 -8.67
C GLU A 120 -7.90 -12.81 -7.14
N LEU A 121 -6.79 -12.57 -6.44
CA LEU A 121 -6.76 -12.46 -4.97
C LEU A 121 -7.71 -11.37 -4.45
N ILE A 122 -7.69 -10.17 -5.06
CA ILE A 122 -8.53 -9.04 -4.61
C ILE A 122 -9.96 -9.09 -5.16
N ALA A 123 -10.23 -9.87 -6.21
CA ALA A 123 -11.57 -10.08 -6.75
C ALA A 123 -12.32 -11.21 -6.02
N ASN A 124 -11.61 -12.10 -5.34
CA ASN A 124 -12.20 -13.25 -4.65
C ASN A 124 -13.21 -12.82 -3.57
N GLU A 125 -14.40 -13.44 -3.60
CA GLU A 125 -15.51 -13.10 -2.70
C GLU A 125 -15.23 -13.44 -1.23
N THR A 126 -14.56 -14.57 -0.98
CA THR A 126 -14.17 -14.97 0.38
C THR A 126 -13.13 -14.01 0.96
N VAL A 127 -12.18 -13.56 0.14
CA VAL A 127 -11.24 -12.51 0.56
C VAL A 127 -12.00 -11.23 0.87
N ARG A 128 -12.97 -10.82 0.04
CA ARG A 128 -13.75 -9.59 0.23
C ARG A 128 -14.71 -9.62 1.43
N SER A 129 -15.16 -10.80 1.83
CA SER A 129 -16.02 -10.95 3.02
C SER A 129 -15.23 -10.86 4.32
N VAL A 130 -13.99 -11.35 4.32
CA VAL A 130 -13.07 -11.26 5.47
C VAL A 130 -12.38 -9.90 5.52
N ILE A 131 -11.89 -9.44 4.38
CA ILE A 131 -11.14 -8.20 4.17
C ILE A 131 -11.96 -7.28 3.26
N PRO A 132 -12.74 -6.33 3.80
CA PRO A 132 -13.63 -5.51 3.00
C PRO A 132 -12.83 -4.49 2.16
N LEU A 133 -12.55 -4.88 0.91
CA LEU A 133 -11.85 -4.05 -0.07
C LEU A 133 -12.86 -3.24 -0.89
N THR A 134 -12.85 -1.91 -0.75
CA THR A 134 -13.85 -1.03 -1.38
C THR A 134 -13.27 -0.24 -2.56
N GLY A 135 -11.98 0.06 -2.56
CA GLY A 135 -11.36 0.85 -3.63
C GLY A 135 -9.84 0.80 -3.63
N ILE A 136 -9.27 0.82 -4.83
CA ILE A 136 -7.82 0.92 -5.00
C ILE A 136 -7.41 2.35 -4.70
N LEU A 137 -6.38 2.54 -3.88
CA LEU A 137 -5.84 3.86 -3.61
C LEU A 137 -5.35 4.50 -4.93
N PRO A 138 -5.83 5.69 -5.36
CA PRO A 138 -5.56 6.25 -6.70
C PRO A 138 -4.07 6.62 -6.95
N LEU A 139 -3.74 6.92 -8.21
CA LEU A 139 -2.44 7.48 -8.66
C LEU A 139 -2.66 8.87 -9.30
N PRO A 140 -1.70 9.81 -9.19
CA PRO A 140 -0.54 9.82 -8.29
C PRO A 140 -0.96 10.08 -6.84
N ILE A 141 -0.07 9.74 -5.90
CA ILE A 141 -0.25 10.13 -4.50
C ILE A 141 0.70 11.31 -4.27
N ASP A 142 0.24 12.51 -4.59
CA ASP A 142 1.04 13.72 -4.44
C ASP A 142 1.10 14.13 -2.97
N PHE A 143 2.30 13.98 -2.40
CA PHE A 143 2.64 14.42 -1.05
C PHE A 143 3.52 15.68 -1.07
N GLU A 144 3.62 16.41 -2.19
CA GLU A 144 4.40 17.65 -2.24
C GLU A 144 3.95 18.69 -1.21
N GLN A 145 2.79 18.52 -0.59
CA GLN A 145 2.48 19.13 0.69
C GLN A 145 2.72 18.14 1.82
N GLU A 146 3.90 18.29 2.43
CA GLU A 146 4.31 17.63 3.67
C GLU A 146 3.17 17.63 4.70
N ILE A 147 2.46 16.51 4.85
CA ILE A 147 1.57 16.29 6.01
C ILE A 147 2.38 16.42 7.33
N GLY A 148 3.73 16.34 7.26
CA GLY A 148 4.65 16.59 8.35
C GLY A 148 5.07 18.05 8.59
N LYS A 149 4.84 18.98 7.65
CA LYS A 149 5.10 20.42 7.84
C LYS A 149 3.92 21.24 7.32
N ARG A 150 2.92 21.45 8.17
CA ARG A 150 2.00 22.58 7.96
C ARG A 150 2.76 23.87 8.14
N ARG A 151 2.54 24.85 7.28
CA ARG A 151 3.14 26.17 7.51
C ARG A 151 2.44 26.78 8.73
N PHE A 152 3.19 27.42 9.63
CA PHE A 152 2.63 27.97 10.87
C PHE A 152 1.49 28.97 10.62
N ASN A 153 1.55 29.69 9.50
CA ASN A 153 0.51 30.63 9.05
C ASN A 153 -0.77 29.96 8.51
N GLU A 154 -0.80 28.63 8.41
CA GLU A 154 -1.99 27.83 8.06
C GLU A 154 -2.68 27.28 9.32
N LEU A 155 -2.15 27.57 10.52
CA LEU A 155 -2.75 27.20 11.80
C LEU A 155 -3.56 28.39 12.32
N GLU A 156 -4.86 28.19 12.53
CA GLU A 156 -5.67 29.13 13.30
C GLU A 156 -5.38 28.93 14.79
N ILE A 157 -4.62 29.88 15.35
CA ILE A 157 -4.26 29.87 16.76
C ILE A 157 -5.41 30.50 17.55
N GLY A 158 -6.15 29.67 18.27
CA GLY A 158 -7.19 30.09 19.20
C GLY A 158 -6.61 30.50 20.56
N GLU A 159 -7.42 30.34 21.59
CA GLU A 159 -7.11 30.80 22.95
C GLU A 159 -5.82 30.17 23.51
N GLU A 160 -4.98 30.99 24.14
CA GLU A 160 -3.82 30.54 24.91
C GLU A 160 -4.27 29.73 26.13
N ILE A 161 -3.78 28.50 26.27
CA ILE A 161 -4.13 27.58 27.36
C ILE A 161 -2.99 27.39 28.37
N GLY A 162 -1.79 27.88 28.09
CA GLY A 162 -0.69 27.86 29.05
C GLY A 162 0.61 28.46 28.53
N ASN A 163 1.36 29.06 29.45
CA ASN A 163 2.66 29.68 29.17
C ASN A 163 3.75 29.03 30.03
N GLY A 164 4.74 28.44 29.37
CA GLY A 164 5.87 27.80 30.00
C GLY A 164 7.20 28.45 29.62
N LYS A 165 8.26 28.07 30.32
CA LYS A 165 9.64 28.59 30.10
C LYS A 165 10.16 28.44 28.66
N PHE A 166 9.55 27.55 27.87
CA PHE A 166 10.00 27.22 26.51
C PHE A 166 8.96 27.48 25.42
N GLY A 167 7.84 28.12 25.76
CA GLY A 167 6.82 28.47 24.77
C GLY A 167 5.41 28.54 25.31
N ILE A 168 4.51 28.90 24.41
CA ILE A 168 3.09 29.08 24.66
C ILE A 168 2.35 27.91 24.02
N VAL A 169 1.37 27.37 24.75
CA VAL A 169 0.43 26.37 24.24
C VAL A 169 -0.90 27.07 24.01
N SER A 170 -1.42 26.96 22.80
CA SER A 170 -2.72 27.52 22.42
C SER A 170 -3.62 26.44 21.85
N ARG A 171 -4.93 26.61 22.00
CA ARG A 171 -5.94 25.74 21.40
C ARG A 171 -5.99 26.03 19.89
N GLY A 172 -5.77 25.02 19.05
CA GLY A 172 -6.03 25.16 17.61
C GLY A 172 -7.52 25.23 17.32
N VAL A 173 -7.92 26.06 16.34
CA VAL A 173 -9.28 26.13 15.79
C VAL A 173 -9.36 25.30 14.50
#